data_AF-A0A1Q7DQJ2-F1
#
_entry.id   AF-A0A1Q7DQJ2-F1
#
_cell.length_a   1.000
_cell.length_b   1.000
_cell.length_c   1.000
_cell.angle_alpha   90.00
_cell.angle_beta   90.00
_cell.angle_gamma   90.00
#
_symmetry.space_group_name_H-M   'P 1'
#
loop_
_entity.id
_entity.type
_entity.pdbx_description
1 polymer ?
#
loop_
_entity_poly.entity_id
_entity_poly.type
_entity_poly.pdbx_seq_one_letter_code
_entity_poly.pdbx_strand_id
1 'polypeptide(L)'
;MNVVQSLCRFADALERLLAARDAAAFERVWDALGLDRLAWEALALARRADTDAIEPALAQVDRRLLAVLERSRAFLDRHLVTFRVPELERWQHAAAAALVGARWGVAGLRTVVADTQAPIGRRYFAFLGLAEQHPDAAWPLFERYLVTPGAHHAFVAAAVEAARYYSGRADVLVSLFERIRGDQLLRRFLGPKILESLYVLGEERSLPLFEQLLVAGHTDPDIGRCEVTRALVAVRKLTGRVAPSCKFADAEQEAVQRTLDDAERRFEAERDRIVPVTVI
;
A
#
# COMPACT_ATOMS: atom_id res chain seq x y z
N MET A 1 17.54 7.89 -10.01
CA MET A 1 18.49 7.18 -9.15
C MET A 1 18.23 5.68 -9.31
N ASN A 2 19.27 4.89 -9.60
CA ASN A 2 19.12 3.44 -9.78
C ASN A 2 18.85 2.76 -8.42
N VAL A 3 18.05 1.70 -8.38
CA VAL A 3 17.72 0.94 -7.16
C VAL A 3 18.96 0.47 -6.38
N VAL A 4 20.00 -0.01 -7.04
CA VAL A 4 21.27 -0.44 -6.40
C VAL A 4 21.94 0.74 -5.71
N GLN A 5 21.98 1.91 -6.37
CA GLN A 5 22.56 3.13 -5.78
C GLN A 5 21.78 3.58 -4.54
N SER A 6 20.44 3.52 -4.59
CA SER A 6 19.59 3.82 -3.43
C SER A 6 19.87 2.88 -2.26
N LEU A 7 20.02 1.58 -2.53
CA LEU A 7 20.33 0.56 -1.51
C LEU A 7 21.74 0.75 -0.92
N CYS A 8 22.75 1.03 -1.75
CA CYS A 8 24.10 1.33 -1.26
C CYS A 8 24.11 2.59 -0.37
N ARG A 9 23.43 3.66 -0.80
CA ARG A 9 23.30 4.88 0.01
C ARG A 9 22.61 4.59 1.35
N PHE A 10 21.62 3.70 1.36
CA PHE A 10 20.98 3.28 2.60
C PHE A 10 21.92 2.46 3.48
N ALA A 11 22.66 1.52 2.91
CA ALA A 11 23.67 0.75 3.64
C ALA A 11 24.72 1.67 4.29
N ASP A 12 25.23 2.68 3.56
CA ASP A 12 26.19 3.66 4.09
C ASP A 12 25.58 4.48 5.24
N ALA A 13 24.30 4.82 5.16
CA ALA A 13 23.60 5.54 6.23
C ALA A 13 23.47 4.67 7.50
N LEU A 14 23.20 3.37 7.35
CA LEU A 14 23.16 2.42 8.45
C LEU A 14 24.55 2.24 9.10
N GLU A 15 25.64 2.28 8.34
CA GLU A 15 27.00 2.26 8.90
C GLU A 15 27.27 3.48 9.78
N ARG A 16 26.79 4.66 9.38
CA ARG A 16 26.92 5.87 10.20
C ARG A 16 26.15 5.75 11.52
N LEU A 17 24.98 5.08 11.53
CA LEU A 17 24.28 4.76 12.76
C LEU A 17 25.06 3.78 13.64
N LEU A 18 25.68 2.76 13.04
CA LEU A 18 26.53 1.80 13.78
C LEU A 18 27.74 2.49 14.42
N ALA A 19 28.28 3.54 13.79
CA ALA A 19 29.39 4.33 14.31
C ALA A 19 28.98 5.34 15.40
N ALA A 20 27.68 5.57 15.64
CA ALA A 20 27.20 6.50 16.64
C ALA A 20 27.60 6.03 18.05
N ARG A 21 28.27 6.89 18.82
CA ARG A 21 28.84 6.54 20.13
C ARG A 21 27.80 6.33 21.22
N ASP A 22 26.69 7.05 21.12
CA ASP A 22 25.59 7.06 22.09
C ASP A 22 24.25 7.32 21.38
N ALA A 23 23.15 7.25 22.15
CA ALA A 23 21.80 7.46 21.63
C ALA A 23 21.59 8.87 21.05
N ALA A 24 22.22 9.90 21.62
CA ALA A 24 22.07 11.26 21.12
C ALA A 24 22.78 11.45 19.77
N ALA A 25 23.96 10.84 19.59
CA ALA A 25 24.66 10.79 18.31
C ALA A 25 23.87 10.00 17.28
N PHE A 26 23.22 8.90 17.69
CA PHE A 26 22.36 8.10 16.83
C PHE A 26 21.21 8.93 16.26
N GLU A 27 20.46 9.63 17.11
CA GLU A 27 19.36 10.50 16.68
C GLU A 27 19.83 11.64 15.78
N ARG A 28 20.95 12.29 16.10
CA ARG A 28 21.51 13.34 15.24
C ARG A 28 21.83 12.82 13.83
N VAL A 29 22.40 11.61 13.72
CA VAL A 29 22.68 10.98 12.43
C VAL A 29 21.37 10.63 11.71
N TRP A 30 20.38 10.10 12.43
CA TRP A 30 19.08 9.77 11.89
C TRP A 30 18.41 10.97 11.21
N ASP A 31 18.31 12.08 11.94
CA ASP A 31 17.65 13.30 11.48
C ASP A 31 18.43 13.98 10.36
N ALA A 32 19.76 14.11 10.52
CA ALA A 32 20.61 14.77 9.52
C ALA A 32 20.58 14.06 8.15
N LEU A 33 20.35 12.74 8.14
CA LEU A 33 20.25 11.95 6.91
C LEU A 33 18.82 11.83 6.39
N GLY A 34 17.80 12.29 7.14
CA GLY A 34 16.39 12.10 6.79
C GLY A 34 16.06 10.61 6.62
N LEU A 35 16.50 9.79 7.58
CA LEU A 35 16.63 8.35 7.38
C LEU A 35 15.31 7.63 7.09
N ASP A 36 14.20 8.10 7.68
CA ASP A 36 12.86 7.54 7.43
C ASP A 36 12.50 7.58 5.95
N ARG A 37 12.69 8.74 5.31
CA ARG A 37 12.41 8.91 3.89
C ARG A 37 13.36 8.08 3.04
N LEU A 38 14.65 8.11 3.37
CA LEU A 38 15.69 7.41 2.62
C LEU A 38 15.45 5.89 2.62
N ALA A 39 15.15 5.32 3.79
CA ALA A 39 14.89 3.90 3.97
C ALA A 39 13.65 3.46 3.16
N TRP A 40 12.52 4.14 3.33
CA TRP A 40 11.28 3.76 2.63
C TRP A 40 11.35 3.95 1.13
N GLU A 41 12.05 4.98 0.63
CA GLU A 41 12.28 5.14 -0.81
C GLU A 41 13.15 4.00 -1.37
N ALA A 42 14.25 3.65 -0.71
CA ALA A 42 15.13 2.56 -1.14
C ALA A 42 14.43 1.20 -1.12
N LEU A 43 13.69 0.89 -0.05
CA LEU A 43 12.99 -0.38 0.12
C LEU A 43 11.77 -0.50 -0.81
N ALA A 44 11.07 0.60 -1.10
CA ALA A 44 10.00 0.60 -2.09
C ALA A 44 10.53 0.34 -3.51
N LEU A 45 11.67 0.93 -3.87
CA LEU A 45 12.33 0.65 -5.16
C LEU A 45 12.77 -0.82 -5.24
N ALA A 46 13.36 -1.35 -4.17
CA ALA A 46 13.82 -2.74 -4.12
C ALA A 46 12.67 -3.75 -4.21
N ARG A 47 11.53 -3.48 -3.54
CA ARG A 47 10.37 -4.37 -3.58
C ARG A 47 9.74 -4.49 -4.97
N ARG A 48 9.78 -3.40 -5.76
CA ARG A 48 9.26 -3.32 -7.13
C ARG A 48 10.26 -3.79 -8.18
N ALA A 49 11.52 -3.97 -7.80
CA ALA A 49 12.54 -4.40 -8.74
C ALA A 49 12.28 -5.86 -9.12
N ASP A 50 12.21 -6.11 -10.43
CA ASP A 50 12.11 -7.44 -11.01
C ASP A 50 13.48 -7.87 -11.55
N THR A 51 14.47 -7.94 -10.66
CA THR A 51 15.83 -8.35 -11.01
C THR A 51 16.56 -8.89 -9.79
N ASP A 52 17.35 -9.93 -9.99
CA ASP A 52 18.27 -10.51 -9.00
C ASP A 52 19.52 -9.66 -8.78
N ALA A 53 19.83 -8.71 -9.67
CA ALA A 53 21.01 -7.86 -9.60
C ALA A 53 21.07 -6.99 -8.33
N ILE A 54 19.93 -6.76 -7.66
CA ILE A 54 19.88 -6.02 -6.39
C ILE A 54 20.19 -6.88 -5.17
N GLU A 55 20.24 -8.21 -5.31
CA GLU A 55 20.43 -9.15 -4.21
C GLU A 55 21.65 -8.82 -3.35
N PRO A 56 22.85 -8.53 -3.89
CA PRO A 56 24.02 -8.28 -3.06
C PRO A 56 23.86 -7.01 -2.22
N ALA A 57 23.28 -5.96 -2.80
CA ALA A 57 23.03 -4.70 -2.10
C ALA A 57 21.93 -4.86 -1.02
N LEU A 58 20.88 -5.63 -1.31
CA LEU A 58 19.84 -5.94 -0.32
C LEU A 58 20.37 -6.79 0.83
N ALA A 59 21.19 -7.80 0.55
CA ALA A 59 21.83 -8.62 1.58
C ALA A 59 22.72 -7.76 2.49
N GLN A 60 23.36 -6.74 1.92
CA GLN A 60 24.17 -5.77 2.63
C GLN A 60 23.32 -4.91 3.59
N VAL A 61 22.17 -4.41 3.11
CA VAL A 61 21.20 -3.63 3.89
C VAL A 61 20.59 -4.48 5.02
N ASP A 62 20.10 -5.68 4.72
CA ASP A 62 19.48 -6.58 5.71
C ASP A 62 20.43 -6.89 6.87
N ARG A 63 21.68 -7.24 6.56
CA ARG A 63 22.72 -7.49 7.58
C ARG A 63 22.96 -6.26 8.45
N ARG A 64 23.04 -5.07 7.87
CA ARG A 64 23.26 -3.81 8.62
C ARG A 64 22.06 -3.44 9.48
N LEU A 65 20.84 -3.64 8.98
CA LEU A 65 19.62 -3.41 9.76
C LEU A 65 19.59 -4.29 11.02
N LEU A 66 19.94 -5.57 10.89
CA LEU A 66 20.05 -6.47 12.04
C LEU A 66 21.08 -5.99 13.06
N ALA A 67 22.27 -5.58 12.60
CA ALA A 67 23.31 -5.04 13.49
C ALA A 67 22.88 -3.73 14.16
N VAL A 68 22.20 -2.83 13.42
CA VAL A 68 21.67 -1.57 13.96
C VAL A 68 20.61 -1.85 15.01
N LEU A 69 19.70 -2.80 14.76
CA LEU A 69 18.68 -3.21 15.73
C LEU A 69 19.29 -3.71 17.04
N GLU A 70 20.29 -4.58 16.95
CA GLU A 70 21.00 -5.10 18.12
C GLU A 70 21.66 -3.96 18.91
N ARG A 71 22.36 -3.06 18.21
CA ARG A 71 23.00 -1.88 18.83
C ARG A 71 21.98 -0.93 19.46
N SER A 72 20.87 -0.64 18.78
CA SER A 72 19.84 0.27 19.28
C SER A 72 19.21 -0.24 20.57
N ARG A 73 19.00 -1.56 20.68
CA ARG A 73 18.51 -2.19 21.92
C ARG A 73 19.52 -2.11 23.06
N ALA A 74 20.81 -2.10 22.76
CA ALA A 74 21.87 -2.01 23.77
C ALA A 74 22.00 -0.62 24.42
N PHE A 75 21.51 0.46 23.78
CA PHE A 75 21.56 1.80 24.38
C PHE A 75 20.61 1.96 25.58
N LEU A 76 19.57 1.13 25.70
CA LEU A 76 18.52 1.22 26.73
C LEU A 76 17.84 2.61 26.84
N ASP A 77 18.03 3.47 25.84
CA ASP A 77 17.40 4.77 25.75
C ASP A 77 15.91 4.62 25.40
N ARG A 78 15.04 5.30 26.17
CA ARG A 78 13.58 5.14 26.04
C ARG A 78 13.07 5.61 24.69
N HIS A 79 13.63 6.67 24.13
CA HIS A 79 13.19 7.20 22.85
C HIS A 79 13.56 6.20 21.73
N LEU A 80 14.78 5.70 21.73
CA LEU A 80 15.21 4.70 20.76
C LEU A 80 14.37 3.42 20.83
N VAL A 81 14.18 2.87 22.03
CA VAL A 81 13.41 1.63 22.22
C VAL A 81 11.95 1.80 21.83
N THR A 82 11.35 2.97 22.09
CA THR A 82 9.92 3.20 21.81
C THR A 82 9.66 3.53 20.35
N PHE A 83 10.55 4.27 19.68
CA PHE A 83 10.26 4.83 18.35
C PHE A 83 11.18 4.31 17.26
N ARG A 84 12.49 4.16 17.50
CA ARG A 84 13.44 3.75 16.46
C ARG A 84 13.54 2.25 16.29
N VAL A 85 13.49 1.48 17.38
CA VAL A 85 13.53 0.02 17.30
C VAL A 85 12.35 -0.54 16.49
N PRO A 86 11.08 -0.15 16.74
CA PRO A 86 9.97 -0.60 15.90
C PRO A 86 10.15 -0.19 14.44
N GLU A 87 10.65 1.02 14.18
CA GLU A 87 10.88 1.48 12.80
C GLU A 87 11.93 0.66 12.06
N LEU A 88 13.07 0.41 12.72
CA LEU A 88 14.13 -0.44 12.20
C LEU A 88 13.64 -1.89 11.98
N GLU A 89 12.77 -2.42 12.85
CA GLU A 89 12.15 -3.74 12.67
C GLU A 89 11.27 -3.77 11.42
N ARG A 90 10.50 -2.71 11.17
CA ARG A 90 9.72 -2.58 9.93
C ARG A 90 10.61 -2.56 8.70
N TRP A 91 11.71 -1.79 8.73
CA TRP A 91 12.68 -1.78 7.64
C TRP A 91 13.33 -3.15 7.44
N GLN A 92 13.68 -3.85 8.52
CA GLN A 92 14.24 -5.20 8.46
C GLN A 92 13.27 -6.18 7.82
N HIS A 93 12.00 -6.14 8.19
CA HIS A 93 10.97 -6.99 7.60
C HIS A 93 10.77 -6.72 6.10
N ALA A 94 10.78 -5.45 5.70
CA ALA A 94 10.71 -5.05 4.31
C ALA A 94 11.95 -5.47 3.51
N ALA A 95 13.16 -5.27 4.06
CA ALA A 95 14.42 -5.68 3.44
C ALA A 95 14.50 -7.20 3.27
N ALA A 96 14.12 -7.97 4.30
CA ALA A 96 14.11 -9.43 4.24
C ALA A 96 13.10 -9.96 3.20
N ALA A 97 11.90 -9.37 3.12
CA ALA A 97 10.93 -9.75 2.11
C ALA A 97 11.41 -9.40 0.69
N ALA A 98 11.99 -8.22 0.49
CA ALA A 98 12.56 -7.83 -0.80
C ALA A 98 13.74 -8.73 -1.20
N LEU A 99 14.61 -9.10 -0.25
CA LEU A 99 15.73 -10.02 -0.47
C LEU A 99 15.23 -11.42 -0.89
N VAL A 100 14.14 -11.89 -0.28
CA VAL A 100 13.47 -13.13 -0.71
C VAL A 100 12.98 -13.03 -2.15
N GLY A 101 12.33 -11.91 -2.49
CA GLY A 101 11.89 -11.64 -3.87
C GLY A 101 13.05 -11.63 -4.86
N ALA A 102 14.16 -10.97 -4.54
CA ALA A 102 15.34 -10.91 -5.41
C ALA A 102 15.99 -12.29 -5.63
N ARG A 103 15.99 -13.17 -4.63
CA ARG A 103 16.64 -14.50 -4.72
C ARG A 103 15.78 -15.58 -5.34
N TRP A 104 14.48 -15.56 -5.07
CA TRP A 104 13.58 -16.68 -5.35
C TRP A 104 12.29 -16.25 -6.06
N GLY A 105 12.19 -14.98 -6.45
CA GLY A 105 11.07 -14.41 -7.18
C GLY A 105 9.73 -14.60 -6.48
N VAL A 106 8.69 -14.71 -7.30
CA VAL A 106 7.29 -14.94 -6.88
C VAL A 106 7.14 -16.17 -5.98
N ALA A 107 7.88 -17.24 -6.25
CA ALA A 107 7.81 -18.47 -5.46
C ALA A 107 8.29 -18.24 -4.02
N GLY A 108 9.42 -17.54 -3.84
CA GLY A 108 9.93 -17.18 -2.52
C GLY A 108 8.95 -16.30 -1.74
N LEU A 109 8.39 -15.28 -2.38
CA LEU A 109 7.43 -14.39 -1.75
C LEU A 109 6.18 -15.14 -1.28
N ARG A 110 5.64 -16.07 -2.11
CA ARG A 110 4.50 -16.91 -1.74
C ARG A 110 4.80 -17.79 -0.53
N THR A 111 6.01 -18.36 -0.45
CA THR A 111 6.44 -19.15 0.71
C THR A 111 6.45 -18.29 1.98
N VAL A 112 6.99 -17.07 1.93
CA VAL A 112 6.98 -16.16 3.09
C VAL A 112 5.57 -15.78 3.51
N VAL A 113 4.67 -15.50 2.57
CA VAL A 113 3.26 -15.19 2.90
C VAL A 113 2.57 -16.35 3.61
N ALA A 114 2.84 -17.58 3.16
CA ALA A 114 2.25 -18.81 3.69
C ALA A 114 2.84 -19.24 5.05
N ASP A 115 4.06 -18.80 5.38
CA ASP A 115 4.71 -19.12 6.64
C ASP A 115 4.00 -18.43 7.81
N THR A 116 3.26 -19.20 8.60
CA THR A 116 2.54 -18.69 9.78
C THR A 116 3.44 -18.40 10.97
N GLN A 117 4.70 -18.86 10.95
CA GLN A 117 5.71 -18.58 11.99
C GLN A 117 6.49 -17.30 11.68
N ALA A 118 6.46 -16.82 10.44
CA ALA A 118 7.10 -15.55 10.09
C ALA A 118 6.38 -14.36 10.74
N PRO A 119 7.13 -13.31 11.17
CA PRO A 119 6.54 -12.07 11.68
C PRO A 119 5.53 -11.47 10.68
N ILE A 120 4.41 -10.96 11.20
CA ILE A 120 3.33 -10.44 10.35
C ILE A 120 3.80 -9.35 9.39
N GLY A 121 4.71 -8.46 9.83
CA GLY A 121 5.30 -7.44 8.97
C GLY A 121 6.06 -8.02 7.79
N ARG A 122 6.85 -9.09 7.99
CA ARG A 122 7.58 -9.76 6.91
C ARG A 122 6.63 -10.40 5.90
N ARG A 123 5.60 -11.10 6.40
CA ARG A 123 4.54 -11.68 5.56
C ARG A 123 3.83 -10.61 4.75
N TYR A 124 3.53 -9.47 5.38
CA TYR A 124 2.88 -8.34 4.74
C TYR A 124 3.73 -7.72 3.64
N PHE A 125 5.02 -7.48 3.88
CA PHE A 125 5.90 -6.93 2.86
C PHE A 125 6.12 -7.89 1.68
N ALA A 126 6.14 -9.21 1.92
CA ALA A 126 6.15 -10.19 0.85
C ALA A 126 4.86 -10.17 0.03
N PHE A 127 3.71 -10.04 0.71
CA PHE A 127 2.40 -9.88 0.07
C PHE A 127 2.32 -8.60 -0.77
N LEU A 128 2.87 -7.49 -0.27
CA LEU A 128 2.98 -6.24 -1.03
C LEU A 128 3.89 -6.39 -2.25
N GLY A 129 4.99 -7.14 -2.16
CA GLY A 129 5.84 -7.44 -3.30
C GLY A 129 5.05 -8.14 -4.41
N LEU A 130 4.26 -9.16 -4.06
CA LEU A 130 3.35 -9.82 -5.01
C LEU A 130 2.29 -8.86 -5.57
N ALA A 131 1.74 -7.97 -4.74
CA ALA A 131 0.72 -7.01 -5.17
C ALA A 131 1.29 -6.01 -6.20
N GLU A 132 2.50 -5.50 -5.95
CA GLU A 132 3.16 -4.53 -6.84
C GLU A 132 3.69 -5.18 -8.12
N GLN A 133 4.14 -6.44 -8.07
CA GLN A 133 4.58 -7.20 -9.26
C GLN A 133 3.43 -7.81 -10.07
N HIS A 134 2.26 -7.97 -9.44
CA HIS A 134 1.01 -8.46 -10.05
C HIS A 134 1.17 -9.67 -11.00
N PRO A 135 1.87 -10.76 -10.61
CA PRO A 135 2.04 -11.92 -11.48
C PRO A 135 0.71 -12.65 -11.68
N ASP A 136 0.41 -13.07 -12.92
CA ASP A 136 -0.88 -13.68 -13.31
C ASP A 136 -1.37 -14.78 -12.34
N ALA A 137 -0.45 -15.64 -11.88
CA ALA A 137 -0.75 -16.77 -11.01
C ALA A 137 -0.96 -16.42 -9.53
N ALA A 138 -0.90 -15.14 -9.13
CA ALA A 138 -1.08 -14.71 -7.74
C ALA A 138 -2.53 -14.38 -7.37
N TRP A 139 -3.47 -14.24 -8.33
CA TRP A 139 -4.87 -13.94 -8.01
C TRP A 139 -5.49 -14.81 -6.90
N PRO A 140 -5.35 -16.16 -6.91
CA PRO A 140 -5.97 -17.01 -5.88
C PRO A 140 -5.49 -16.70 -4.46
N LEU A 141 -4.29 -16.11 -4.31
CA LEU A 141 -3.81 -15.64 -3.02
C LEU A 141 -4.56 -14.40 -2.57
N PHE A 142 -4.66 -13.37 -3.44
CA PHE A 142 -5.38 -12.12 -3.12
C PHE A 142 -6.85 -12.38 -2.83
N GLU A 143 -7.50 -13.16 -3.69
CA GLU A 143 -8.91 -13.52 -3.55
C GLU A 143 -9.21 -14.15 -2.19
N ARG A 144 -8.34 -15.05 -1.70
CA ARG A 144 -8.48 -15.65 -0.38
C ARG A 144 -8.60 -14.60 0.73
N TYR A 145 -7.75 -13.58 0.72
CA TYR A 145 -7.82 -12.51 1.71
C TYR A 145 -9.06 -11.62 1.55
N LEU A 146 -9.52 -11.42 0.31
CA LEU A 146 -10.75 -10.67 0.05
C LEU A 146 -11.98 -11.43 0.52
N VAL A 147 -12.06 -12.74 0.34
CA VAL A 147 -13.28 -13.51 0.67
C VAL A 147 -13.32 -13.97 2.13
N THR A 148 -12.18 -14.20 2.79
CA THR A 148 -12.14 -14.67 4.19
C THR A 148 -12.57 -13.57 5.17
N PRO A 149 -13.68 -13.74 5.91
CA PRO A 149 -14.06 -12.82 6.98
C PRO A 149 -12.98 -12.75 8.06
N GLY A 150 -12.71 -11.55 8.59
CA GLY A 150 -11.69 -11.35 9.62
C GLY A 150 -10.25 -11.46 9.13
N ALA A 151 -10.00 -11.56 7.82
CA ALA A 151 -8.66 -11.43 7.28
C ALA A 151 -8.04 -10.08 7.68
N HIS A 152 -6.74 -10.08 7.96
CA HIS A 152 -6.06 -8.90 8.47
C HIS A 152 -6.17 -7.73 7.48
N HIS A 153 -6.74 -6.60 7.93
CA HIS A 153 -7.13 -5.46 7.10
C HIS A 153 -6.01 -4.91 6.21
N ALA A 154 -4.75 -4.94 6.65
CA ALA A 154 -3.61 -4.53 5.83
C ALA A 154 -3.44 -5.41 4.57
N PHE A 155 -3.62 -6.73 4.69
CA PHE A 155 -3.57 -7.66 3.56
C PHE A 155 -4.80 -7.49 2.66
N VAL A 156 -5.98 -7.26 3.25
CA VAL A 156 -7.21 -6.96 2.50
C VAL A 156 -7.02 -5.69 1.67
N ALA A 157 -6.47 -4.62 2.25
CA ALA A 157 -6.21 -3.36 1.55
C ALA A 157 -5.25 -3.56 0.36
N ALA A 158 -4.15 -4.29 0.55
CA ALA A 158 -3.22 -4.61 -0.53
C ALA A 158 -3.87 -5.49 -1.61
N ALA A 159 -4.70 -6.46 -1.22
CA ALA A 159 -5.42 -7.33 -2.15
C ALA A 159 -6.47 -6.57 -2.97
N VAL A 160 -7.15 -5.59 -2.36
CA VAL A 160 -8.09 -4.71 -3.04
C VAL A 160 -7.37 -3.92 -4.12
N GLU A 161 -6.26 -3.25 -3.77
CA GLU A 161 -5.48 -2.47 -4.73
C GLU A 161 -4.83 -3.35 -5.80
N ALA A 162 -4.43 -4.59 -5.47
CA ALA A 162 -3.93 -5.55 -6.44
C ALA A 162 -5.02 -5.99 -7.44
N ALA A 163 -6.29 -6.06 -7.01
CA ALA A 163 -7.37 -6.61 -7.82
C ALA A 163 -7.58 -5.88 -9.15
N ARG A 164 -7.25 -4.59 -9.23
CA ARG A 164 -7.38 -3.82 -10.48
C ARG A 164 -6.44 -4.25 -11.60
N TYR A 165 -5.42 -5.07 -11.30
CA TYR A 165 -4.53 -5.66 -12.31
C TYR A 165 -5.03 -7.03 -12.80
N TYR A 166 -6.14 -7.54 -12.26
CA TYR A 166 -6.74 -8.81 -12.66
C TYR A 166 -8.15 -8.55 -13.21
N SER A 167 -8.35 -8.76 -14.50
CA SER A 167 -9.66 -8.56 -15.14
C SER A 167 -10.73 -9.54 -14.65
N GLY A 168 -11.99 -9.11 -14.63
CA GLY A 168 -13.16 -9.92 -14.31
C GLY A 168 -13.37 -10.12 -12.81
N ARG A 169 -12.89 -9.18 -11.97
CA ARG A 169 -12.84 -9.32 -10.51
C ARG A 169 -13.72 -8.31 -9.77
N ALA A 170 -14.53 -7.52 -10.48
CA ALA A 170 -15.38 -6.51 -9.85
C ALA A 170 -16.34 -7.13 -8.82
N ASP A 171 -16.90 -8.32 -9.07
CA ASP A 171 -17.88 -8.97 -8.18
C ASP A 171 -17.32 -9.24 -6.77
N VAL A 172 -16.04 -9.61 -6.68
CA VAL A 172 -15.39 -9.87 -5.38
C VAL A 172 -15.24 -8.57 -4.60
N LEU A 173 -14.92 -7.47 -5.27
CA LEU A 173 -14.78 -6.14 -4.66
C LEU A 173 -16.14 -5.55 -4.25
N VAL A 174 -17.17 -5.72 -5.09
CA VAL A 174 -18.56 -5.32 -4.75
C VAL A 174 -19.03 -6.10 -3.53
N SER A 175 -18.83 -7.42 -3.50
CA SER A 175 -19.21 -8.28 -2.36
C SER A 175 -18.47 -7.88 -1.08
N LEU A 176 -17.18 -7.52 -1.18
CA LEU A 176 -16.43 -6.99 -0.06
C LEU A 176 -17.02 -5.66 0.44
N PHE A 177 -17.35 -4.73 -0.46
CA PHE A 177 -17.95 -3.45 -0.09
C PHE A 177 -19.26 -3.65 0.68
N GLU A 178 -20.16 -4.50 0.18
CA GLU A 178 -21.45 -4.78 0.84
C GLU A 178 -21.25 -5.34 2.25
N ARG A 179 -20.32 -6.27 2.43
CA ARG A 179 -20.03 -6.87 3.74
C ARG A 179 -19.49 -5.87 4.75
N ILE A 180 -18.69 -4.89 4.31
CA ILE A 180 -18.12 -3.88 5.22
C ILE A 180 -18.99 -2.61 5.35
N ARG A 181 -20.06 -2.48 4.54
CA ARG A 181 -20.83 -1.23 4.42
C ARG A 181 -21.38 -0.70 5.76
N GLY A 182 -21.71 -1.61 6.67
CA GLY A 182 -22.19 -1.30 8.03
C GLY A 182 -21.11 -1.00 9.06
N ASP A 183 -19.85 -1.33 8.78
CA ASP A 183 -18.71 -1.04 9.65
C ASP A 183 -18.06 0.28 9.22
N GLN A 184 -18.26 1.34 10.01
CA GLN A 184 -17.76 2.68 9.68
C GLN A 184 -16.23 2.74 9.62
N LEU A 185 -15.51 1.98 10.45
CA LEU A 185 -14.05 2.00 10.48
C LEU A 185 -13.49 1.31 9.24
N LEU A 186 -14.00 0.11 8.92
CA LEU A 186 -13.59 -0.61 7.72
C LEU A 186 -14.01 0.12 6.45
N ARG A 187 -15.21 0.70 6.40
CA ARG A 187 -15.68 1.48 5.24
C ARG A 187 -14.82 2.72 5.02
N ARG A 188 -14.44 3.44 6.07
CA ARG A 188 -13.54 4.60 5.97
C ARG A 188 -12.14 4.22 5.49
N PHE A 189 -11.66 3.04 5.89
CA PHE A 189 -10.32 2.57 5.53
C PHE A 189 -10.25 1.91 4.15
N LEU A 190 -11.14 0.95 3.86
CA LEU A 190 -11.15 0.14 2.63
C LEU A 190 -12.03 0.74 1.52
N GLY A 191 -13.07 1.50 1.86
CA GLY A 191 -14.02 2.06 0.89
C GLY A 191 -13.34 2.81 -0.25
N PRO A 192 -12.48 3.81 0.03
CA PRO A 192 -11.76 4.52 -1.03
C PRO A 192 -10.95 3.60 -1.95
N LYS A 193 -10.26 2.60 -1.39
CA LYS A 193 -9.44 1.63 -2.15
C LYS A 193 -10.29 0.72 -3.02
N ILE A 194 -11.42 0.25 -2.50
CA ILE A 194 -12.36 -0.61 -3.23
C ILE A 194 -12.96 0.15 -4.40
N LEU A 195 -13.47 1.36 -4.16
CA LEU A 195 -14.09 2.18 -5.19
C LEU A 195 -13.09 2.61 -6.26
N GLU A 196 -11.85 2.91 -5.88
CA GLU A 196 -10.76 3.18 -6.83
C GLU A 196 -10.44 1.95 -7.69
N SER A 197 -10.34 0.77 -7.08
CA SER A 197 -10.03 -0.46 -7.82
C SER A 197 -11.16 -0.84 -8.79
N LEU A 198 -12.42 -0.66 -8.38
CA LEU A 198 -13.60 -0.82 -9.25
C LEU A 198 -13.61 0.20 -10.40
N TYR A 199 -13.26 1.45 -10.12
CA TYR A 199 -13.14 2.51 -11.13
C TYR A 199 -12.06 2.19 -12.18
N VAL A 200 -10.93 1.61 -11.76
CA VAL A 200 -9.85 1.20 -12.67
C VAL A 200 -10.27 -0.02 -13.50
N LEU A 201 -10.92 -1.02 -12.88
CA LEU A 201 -11.44 -2.18 -13.60
C LEU A 201 -12.45 -1.79 -14.69
N GLY A 202 -13.31 -0.79 -14.42
CA GLY A 202 -14.24 -0.26 -15.40
C GLY A 202 -15.28 -1.28 -15.88
N GLU A 203 -15.59 -2.30 -15.08
CA GLU A 203 -16.52 -3.37 -15.43
C GLU A 203 -17.97 -2.93 -15.14
N GLU A 204 -18.89 -3.16 -16.10
CA GLU A 204 -20.31 -2.81 -15.97
C GLU A 204 -20.98 -3.38 -14.72
N ARG A 205 -20.51 -4.54 -14.21
CA ARG A 205 -21.01 -5.17 -12.99
C ARG A 205 -20.88 -4.29 -11.74
N SER A 206 -19.98 -3.30 -11.76
CA SER A 206 -19.82 -2.33 -10.67
C SER A 206 -20.83 -1.18 -10.71
N LEU A 207 -21.53 -0.98 -11.84
CA LEU A 207 -22.45 0.14 -12.04
C LEU A 207 -23.57 0.20 -10.99
N PRO A 208 -24.25 -0.90 -10.61
CA PRO A 208 -25.31 -0.85 -9.61
C PRO A 208 -24.82 -0.35 -8.24
N LEU A 209 -23.59 -0.72 -7.85
CA LEU A 209 -22.99 -0.21 -6.61
C LEU A 209 -22.76 1.31 -6.70
N PHE A 210 -22.19 1.79 -7.81
CA PHE A 210 -21.96 3.22 -7.98
C PHE A 210 -23.28 4.01 -8.01
N GLU A 211 -24.31 3.54 -8.71
CA GLU A 211 -25.63 4.18 -8.73
C GLU A 211 -26.28 4.24 -7.34
N GLN A 212 -26.15 3.19 -6.52
CA GLN A 212 -26.59 3.22 -5.12
C GLN A 212 -25.85 4.30 -4.31
N LEU A 213 -24.53 4.45 -4.53
CA LEU A 213 -23.72 5.44 -3.83
C LEU A 213 -24.05 6.88 -4.25
N LEU A 214 -24.65 7.13 -5.40
CA LEU A 214 -25.14 8.45 -5.76
C LEU A 214 -26.25 8.95 -4.82
N VAL A 215 -26.98 8.02 -4.19
CA VAL A 215 -28.09 8.33 -3.27
C VAL A 215 -27.66 8.19 -1.82
N ALA A 216 -27.01 7.07 -1.47
CA ALA A 216 -26.71 6.67 -0.10
C ALA A 216 -25.21 6.72 0.26
N GLY A 217 -24.37 7.23 -0.65
CA GLY A 217 -22.93 7.35 -0.43
C GLY A 217 -22.58 8.44 0.56
N HIS A 218 -21.43 8.28 1.21
CA HIS A 218 -20.90 9.29 2.11
C HIS A 218 -20.37 10.51 1.34
N THR A 219 -20.81 11.69 1.76
CA THR A 219 -20.31 12.97 1.27
C THR A 219 -19.19 13.48 2.16
N ASP A 220 -18.05 13.84 1.57
CA ASP A 220 -16.91 14.46 2.26
C ASP A 220 -16.44 15.68 1.44
N PRO A 221 -15.95 16.76 2.10
CA PRO A 221 -15.26 17.85 1.41
C PRO A 221 -14.00 17.41 0.65
N ASP A 222 -13.24 16.43 1.18
CA ASP A 222 -12.13 15.82 0.47
C ASP A 222 -12.65 14.87 -0.60
N ILE A 223 -12.37 15.22 -1.86
CA ILE A 223 -12.71 14.43 -3.06
C ILE A 223 -12.22 12.98 -2.93
N GLY A 224 -11.05 12.76 -2.30
CA GLY A 224 -10.49 11.42 -2.13
C GLY A 224 -11.29 10.54 -1.16
N ARG A 225 -12.09 11.13 -0.28
CA ARG A 225 -12.90 10.43 0.73
C ARG A 225 -14.39 10.43 0.41
N CYS A 226 -14.82 11.25 -0.54
CA CYS A 226 -16.21 11.35 -0.92
C CYS A 226 -16.62 10.19 -1.84
N GLU A 227 -17.42 9.27 -1.33
CA GLU A 227 -17.97 8.14 -2.09
C GLU A 227 -18.87 8.62 -3.23
N VAL A 228 -19.70 9.63 -2.99
CA VAL A 228 -20.60 10.20 -4.00
C VAL A 228 -19.83 10.78 -5.18
N THR A 229 -18.76 11.55 -4.92
CA THR A 229 -17.92 12.11 -5.99
C THR A 229 -17.20 11.00 -6.77
N ARG A 230 -16.69 9.96 -6.10
CA ARG A 230 -16.10 8.79 -6.78
C ARG A 230 -17.12 8.05 -7.63
N ALA A 231 -18.33 7.84 -7.12
CA ALA A 231 -19.41 7.20 -7.84
C ALA A 231 -19.85 8.01 -9.07
N LEU A 232 -19.94 9.34 -8.97
CA LEU A 232 -20.24 10.20 -10.11
C LEU A 232 -19.22 10.06 -11.23
N VAL A 233 -17.92 10.11 -10.90
CA VAL A 233 -16.85 9.95 -11.89
C VAL A 233 -16.89 8.54 -12.51
N ALA A 234 -17.13 7.50 -11.72
CA ALA A 234 -17.26 6.14 -12.23
C ALA A 234 -18.48 5.94 -13.13
N VAL A 235 -19.66 6.44 -12.75
CA VAL A 235 -20.87 6.39 -13.58
C VAL A 235 -20.67 7.16 -14.88
N ARG A 236 -20.05 8.35 -14.82
CA ARG A 236 -19.71 9.12 -16.02
C ARG A 236 -18.81 8.34 -16.96
N LYS A 237 -17.77 7.68 -16.45
CA LYS A 237 -16.85 6.85 -17.25
C LYS A 237 -17.55 5.65 -17.88
N LEU A 238 -18.45 4.97 -17.14
CA LEU A 238 -19.14 3.77 -17.61
C LEU A 238 -20.29 4.07 -18.57
N THR A 239 -20.95 5.22 -18.44
CA THR A 239 -22.22 5.49 -19.14
C THR A 239 -22.17 6.72 -20.06
N GLY A 240 -21.12 7.53 -19.99
CA GLY A 240 -20.99 8.78 -20.74
C GLY A 240 -21.85 9.94 -20.22
N ARG A 241 -22.60 9.77 -19.12
CA ARG A 241 -23.52 10.78 -18.56
C ARG A 241 -23.20 11.12 -17.11
N VAL A 242 -23.48 12.36 -16.72
CA VAL A 242 -23.45 12.77 -15.31
C VAL A 242 -24.83 12.49 -14.69
N ALA A 243 -24.88 11.52 -13.78
CA ALA A 243 -26.11 11.14 -13.12
C ALA A 243 -26.47 12.10 -11.96
N PRO A 244 -27.76 12.25 -11.61
CA PRO A 244 -28.18 12.96 -10.40
C PRO A 244 -27.56 12.35 -9.14
N SER A 245 -27.31 13.16 -8.11
CA SER A 245 -26.74 12.69 -6.84
C SER A 245 -27.28 13.47 -5.65
N CYS A 246 -27.09 12.93 -4.45
CA CYS A 246 -27.44 13.62 -3.21
C CYS A 246 -26.50 14.78 -2.87
N LYS A 247 -25.31 14.85 -3.48
CA LYS A 247 -24.30 15.89 -3.20
C LYS A 247 -24.51 17.16 -4.02
N PHE A 248 -24.91 17.02 -5.28
CA PHE A 248 -25.09 18.14 -6.20
C PHE A 248 -26.56 18.24 -6.60
N ALA A 249 -27.20 19.37 -6.27
CA ALA A 249 -28.61 19.61 -6.55
C ALA A 249 -28.90 19.71 -8.07
N ASP A 250 -27.93 20.20 -8.84
CA ASP A 250 -28.02 20.33 -10.30
C ASP A 250 -26.70 19.89 -10.93
N ALA A 251 -26.76 18.84 -11.75
CA ALA A 251 -25.61 18.22 -12.38
C ALA A 251 -25.08 19.01 -13.59
N GLU A 252 -25.88 19.92 -14.17
CA GLU A 252 -25.52 20.69 -15.37
C GLU A 252 -24.75 21.97 -15.03
N GLN A 253 -24.64 22.31 -13.74
CA GLN A 253 -23.87 23.48 -13.32
C GLN A 253 -22.39 23.32 -13.70
N GLU A 254 -21.81 24.34 -14.34
CA GLU A 254 -20.41 24.35 -14.76
C GLU A 254 -19.43 24.10 -13.60
N ALA A 255 -19.77 24.51 -12.39
CA ALA A 255 -18.96 24.26 -11.20
C ALA A 255 -18.90 22.76 -10.85
N VAL A 256 -19.98 22.01 -11.08
CA VAL A 256 -20.05 20.56 -10.85
C VAL A 256 -19.20 19.85 -11.90
N GLN A 257 -19.31 20.22 -13.18
CA GLN A 257 -18.48 19.65 -14.25
C GLN A 257 -16.99 19.83 -13.97
N ARG A 258 -16.57 21.07 -13.63
CA ARG A 258 -15.18 21.36 -13.23
C ARG A 258 -14.72 20.50 -12.05
N THR A 259 -15.55 20.34 -11.02
CA THR A 259 -15.23 19.51 -9.86
C THR A 259 -15.03 18.04 -10.24
N LEU A 260 -15.86 17.51 -11.14
CA LEU A 260 -15.76 16.13 -11.61
C LEU A 260 -14.52 15.92 -12.49
N ASP A 261 -14.18 16.89 -13.34
CA ASP A 261 -12.97 16.83 -14.17
C ASP A 261 -11.70 16.87 -13.30
N ASP A 262 -11.69 17.69 -12.25
CA ASP A 262 -10.60 17.75 -11.29
C ASP A 262 -10.45 16.44 -10.51
N ALA A 263 -11.59 15.85 -10.11
CA ALA A 263 -11.61 14.56 -9.44
C ALA A 263 -11.10 13.43 -10.35
N GLU A 264 -11.55 13.37 -11.61
CA GLU A 264 -11.09 12.38 -12.58
C GLU A 264 -9.60 12.49 -12.84
N ARG A 265 -9.06 13.71 -13.04
CA ARG A 265 -7.62 13.92 -13.20
C ARG A 265 -6.82 13.39 -12.00
N ARG A 266 -7.33 13.59 -10.78
CA ARG A 266 -6.69 13.07 -9.57
C ARG A 266 -6.74 11.54 -9.51
N PHE A 267 -7.89 10.94 -9.78
CA PHE A 267 -8.04 9.48 -9.74
C PHE A 267 -7.19 8.80 -10.83
N GLU A 268 -7.12 9.37 -12.03
CA GLU A 268 -6.24 8.86 -13.10
C GLU A 268 -4.75 9.02 -12.73
N ALA A 269 -4.35 10.08 -12.02
CA ALA A 269 -2.97 10.23 -11.56
C ALA A 269 -2.58 9.22 -10.46
N GLU A 270 -3.55 8.73 -9.69
CA GLU A 270 -3.34 7.79 -8.57
C GLU A 270 -3.55 6.31 -8.98
N ARG A 271 -4.09 6.05 -10.19
CA ARG A 271 -4.63 4.75 -10.63
C ARG A 271 -3.69 3.55 -10.55
N ASP A 272 -2.38 3.75 -10.64
CA ASP A 272 -1.38 2.67 -10.65
C ASP A 272 -0.65 2.54 -9.29
N ARG A 273 -1.01 3.37 -8.30
CA ARG A 273 -0.37 3.37 -7.00
C ARG A 273 -0.95 2.34 -6.04
N ILE A 274 -0.14 1.41 -5.54
CA ILE A 274 -0.48 0.60 -4.35
C ILE A 274 0.06 1.35 -3.13
N VAL A 275 -0.75 1.54 -2.09
CA VAL A 275 -0.39 2.31 -0.90
C VAL A 275 -0.16 1.36 0.27
N PRO A 276 1.11 1.15 0.70
CA PRO A 276 1.42 0.35 1.86
C PRO A 276 0.71 0.85 3.12
N VAL A 277 0.27 -0.11 3.92
CA VAL A 277 -0.37 0.09 5.21
C VAL A 277 0.67 -0.21 6.29
N THR A 278 0.74 0.64 7.30
CA THR A 278 1.51 0.34 8.50
C THR A 278 0.85 -0.83 9.22
N VAL A 279 1.54 -1.97 9.29
CA VAL A 279 1.18 -3.07 10.18
C VAL A 279 1.84 -2.79 11.52
N ILE A 280 1.04 -2.59 12.56
CA ILE A 280 1.46 -2.45 13.96
C ILE A 280 1.36 -3.81 14.63
#